data_AF-A0A1G1JKH3-F1
#
_entry.id   AF-A0A1G1JKH3-F1
#
_cell.length_a   1.000
_cell.length_b   1.000
_cell.length_c   1.000
_cell.angle_alpha   90.00
_cell.angle_beta   90.00
_cell.angle_gamma   90.00
#
_symmetry.space_group_name_H-M   'P 1'
#
loop_
_entity.id
_entity.type
_entity.pdbx_description
1 polymer ?
#
loop_
_entity_poly.entity_id
_entity_poly.type
_entity_poly.pdbx_seq_one_letter_code
_entity_poly.pdbx_strand_id
1 'polypeptide(L)'
;MCAYSVKNKGYFQIITKNNKKAKELLKPLAPKIEERDVLVVEFENKVGTLAPVVKLLGSNGIDVEYVYGTSGDGFKIVGVFSTADNQKAAELINKDSGALGV
;
A
#
# COMPACT_ATOMS: atom_id res chain seq x y z
N MET A 1 -0.91 7.47 -5.28
CA MET A 1 -2.25 7.14 -5.84
C MET A 1 -2.06 6.03 -6.86
N CYS A 2 -3.00 5.09 -6.97
CA CYS A 2 -3.01 4.07 -8.02
C CYS A 2 -4.33 4.18 -8.80
N ALA A 3 -4.26 4.04 -10.12
CA ALA A 3 -5.43 3.97 -10.98
C ALA A 3 -5.26 2.83 -12.00
N TYR A 4 -6.32 2.08 -12.23
CA TYR A 4 -6.34 0.98 -13.21
C TYR A 4 -7.75 0.79 -13.76
N SER A 5 -7.87 0.12 -14.90
CA SER A 5 -9.16 -0.19 -15.52
C SER A 5 -9.41 -1.70 -15.49
N VAL A 6 -10.67 -2.09 -15.28
CA VAL A 6 -11.13 -3.46 -15.46
C VAL A 6 -12.41 -3.42 -16.28
N LYS A 7 -12.39 -4.01 -17.48
CA LYS A 7 -13.47 -3.95 -18.46
C LYS A 7 -13.83 -2.47 -18.76
N ASN A 8 -15.07 -2.06 -18.48
CA ASN A 8 -15.59 -0.73 -18.72
C ASN A 8 -15.59 0.17 -17.46
N LYS A 9 -14.83 -0.18 -16.42
CA LYS A 9 -14.76 0.58 -15.16
C LYS A 9 -13.33 1.02 -14.86
N GLY A 10 -13.18 2.27 -14.45
CA GLY A 10 -11.96 2.79 -13.83
C GLY A 10 -12.01 2.67 -12.32
N TYR A 11 -10.89 2.29 -11.72
CA TYR A 11 -10.71 2.19 -10.28
C TYR A 11 -9.62 3.15 -9.86
N PHE A 12 -9.89 3.92 -8.81
CA PHE A 12 -8.95 4.87 -8.22
C PHE A 12 -8.74 4.51 -6.75
N GLN A 13 -7.48 4.33 -6.36
CA GLN A 13 -7.07 4.08 -4.98
C GLN A 13 -6.22 5.27 -4.51
N ILE A 14 -6.68 5.91 -3.43
CA ILE A 14 -6.03 7.07 -2.83
C ILE A 14 -5.90 6.90 -1.33
N ILE A 15 -4.76 7.35 -0.80
CA ILE A 15 -4.59 7.61 0.63
C ILE A 15 -4.54 9.12 0.77
N THR A 16 -5.29 9.66 1.72
CA THR A 16 -5.35 11.10 1.95
C THR A 16 -5.07 11.41 3.42
N LYS A 17 -4.74 12.67 3.72
CA LYS A 17 -4.61 13.12 5.12
C LYS A 17 -5.93 13.06 5.90
N ASN A 18 -7.07 13.06 5.20
CA ASN A 18 -8.41 13.00 5.81
C ASN A 18 -9.38 12.25 4.89
N ASN A 19 -9.45 10.94 5.07
CA ASN A 19 -10.27 10.06 4.23
C ASN A 19 -11.76 10.38 4.34
N LYS A 20 -12.24 10.80 5.52
CA LYS A 20 -13.63 11.21 5.73
C LYS A 20 -14.00 12.41 4.85
N LYS A 21 -13.20 13.48 4.90
CA LYS A 21 -13.40 14.68 4.06
C LYS A 21 -13.28 14.36 2.58
N ALA A 22 -12.31 13.53 2.19
CA ALA A 22 -12.13 13.11 0.80
C ALA A 22 -13.37 12.36 0.28
N LYS A 23 -13.90 11.41 1.06
CA LYS A 23 -15.11 10.64 0.73
C LYS A 23 -16.34 11.55 0.59
N GLU A 24 -16.52 12.49 1.51
CA GLU A 24 -17.62 13.47 1.46
C GLU A 24 -17.59 14.28 0.15
N LEU A 25 -16.42 14.77 -0.25
CA LEU A 25 -16.25 15.59 -1.46
C LEU A 25 -16.31 14.78 -2.77
N LEU A 26 -15.88 13.52 -2.75
CA LEU A 26 -15.85 12.67 -3.94
C LEU A 26 -17.17 11.93 -4.20
N LYS A 27 -18.05 11.83 -3.21
CA LYS A 27 -19.34 11.14 -3.31
C LYS A 27 -20.20 11.54 -4.53
N PRO A 28 -20.24 12.83 -4.97
CA PRO A 28 -20.99 13.20 -6.18
C PRO A 28 -20.34 12.73 -7.49
N LEU A 29 -19.04 12.46 -7.50
CA LEU A 29 -18.26 12.13 -8.70
C LEU A 29 -18.08 10.62 -8.88
N ALA A 30 -18.06 9.86 -7.78
CA ALA A 30 -17.83 8.42 -7.78
C ALA A 30 -19.06 7.69 -7.18
N PRO A 31 -19.78 6.87 -7.96
CA PRO A 31 -21.00 6.22 -7.50
C PRO A 31 -20.77 5.17 -6.42
N LYS A 32 -19.53 4.69 -6.27
CA LYS A 32 -19.14 3.71 -5.26
C LYS A 32 -17.77 4.06 -4.69
N ILE A 33 -17.71 4.28 -3.37
CA ILE A 33 -16.48 4.55 -2.62
C ILE A 33 -16.42 3.54 -1.47
N GLU A 34 -15.32 2.79 -1.40
CA GLU A 34 -15.03 1.83 -0.33
C GLU A 34 -13.81 2.31 0.46
N GLU A 35 -13.86 2.15 1.78
CA GLU A 35 -12.72 2.35 2.66
C GLU A 35 -12.11 0.99 2.99
N ARG A 36 -10.78 0.92 3.04
CA ARG A 36 -10.03 -0.29 3.33
C ARG A 36 -8.83 0.07 4.19
N ASP A 37 -8.52 -0.78 5.16
CA ASP A 37 -7.27 -0.69 5.90
C ASP A 37 -6.14 -1.21 5.03
N VAL A 38 -5.02 -0.50 5.06
CA VAL A 38 -3.83 -0.82 4.26
C VAL A 38 -2.58 -0.63 5.10
N LEU A 39 -1.55 -1.38 4.76
CA LEU A 39 -0.21 -1.23 5.32
C LEU A 39 0.63 -0.31 4.42
N VAL A 40 1.21 0.73 5.01
CA VAL A 40 2.11 1.66 4.31
C VAL A 40 3.54 1.36 4.77
N VAL A 41 4.43 1.13 3.80
CA VAL A 41 5.83 0.83 4.05
C VAL A 41 6.69 1.78 3.21
N GLU A 42 7.73 2.35 3.81
CA GLU A 42 8.71 3.19 3.11
C GLU A 42 9.94 2.37 2.74
N PHE A 43 10.52 2.65 1.58
CA PHE A 43 11.66 1.91 1.04
C PHE A 43 12.66 2.85 0.40
N GLU A 44 13.92 2.46 0.32
CA GLU A 44 14.88 3.10 -0.59
C GLU A 44 14.41 2.96 -2.05
N ASN A 45 14.50 4.05 -2.82
CA ASN A 45 14.17 4.08 -4.25
C ASN A 45 15.25 3.40 -5.10
N LYS A 46 15.31 2.07 -5.02
CA LYS A 46 16.26 1.23 -5.74
C LYS A 46 15.60 -0.03 -6.29
N VAL A 47 16.13 -0.52 -7.39
CA VAL A 47 15.69 -1.80 -7.96
C VAL A 47 15.90 -2.92 -6.95
N GLY A 48 14.85 -3.72 -6.72
CA GLY A 48 14.88 -4.89 -5.85
C GLY A 48 14.48 -4.63 -4.40
N THR A 49 14.29 -3.39 -3.95
CA THR A 49 13.97 -3.07 -2.53
C THR A 49 12.64 -3.68 -2.05
N LEU A 50 11.71 -3.98 -2.97
CA LEU A 50 10.45 -4.66 -2.62
C LEU A 50 10.62 -6.15 -2.28
N ALA A 51 11.61 -6.81 -2.89
CA ALA A 51 11.82 -8.26 -2.77
C ALA A 51 12.02 -8.75 -1.32
N PRO A 52 12.89 -8.12 -0.48
CA PRO A 52 13.10 -8.61 0.88
C PRO A 52 11.84 -8.50 1.75
N VAL A 53 10.99 -7.49 1.55
CA VAL A 53 9.74 -7.35 2.31
C VAL A 53 8.71 -8.39 1.90
N VAL A 54 8.50 -8.62 0.59
CA VAL A 54 7.58 -9.68 0.15
C VAL A 54 8.09 -11.06 0.58
N LYS A 55 9.41 -11.29 0.57
CA LYS A 55 10.01 -12.53 1.06
C LYS A 55 9.78 -12.73 2.57
N LEU A 56 9.94 -11.68 3.37
CA LEU A 56 9.67 -11.71 4.81
C LEU A 56 8.21 -12.11 5.08
N LEU A 57 7.26 -11.43 4.42
CA LEU A 57 5.83 -11.70 4.57
C LEU A 57 5.48 -13.14 4.15
N GLY A 58 5.93 -13.57 2.97
CA GLY A 58 5.67 -14.92 2.47
C GLY A 58 6.29 -16.02 3.34
N SER A 59 7.49 -15.80 3.86
CA SER A 59 8.16 -16.77 4.78
C SER A 59 7.44 -16.91 6.13
N ASN A 60 6.57 -15.97 6.47
CA ASN A 60 5.76 -15.96 7.70
C ASN A 60 4.27 -16.26 7.43
N GLY A 61 3.95 -16.75 6.23
CA GLY A 61 2.59 -17.15 5.85
C GLY A 61 1.62 -15.98 5.74
N ILE A 62 2.11 -14.79 5.37
CA ILE A 62 1.28 -13.60 5.14
C ILE A 62 1.17 -13.36 3.64
N ASP A 63 -0.01 -13.61 3.09
CA ASP A 63 -0.29 -13.38 1.66
C ASP A 63 -0.48 -11.89 1.38
N VAL A 64 0.04 -11.43 0.24
CA VAL A 64 -0.17 -10.08 -0.29
C VAL A 64 -1.31 -10.12 -1.30
N GLU A 65 -2.42 -9.47 -1.00
CA GLU A 65 -3.60 -9.42 -1.89
C GLU A 65 -3.38 -8.43 -3.04
N TYR A 66 -2.83 -7.26 -2.72
CA TYR A 66 -2.39 -6.28 -3.70
C TYR A 66 -1.31 -5.39 -3.12
N VAL A 67 -0.49 -4.83 -4.02
CA VAL A 67 0.48 -3.80 -3.71
C VAL A 67 0.49 -2.76 -4.82
N TYR A 68 0.64 -1.49 -4.47
CA TYR A 68 1.01 -0.45 -5.42
C TYR A 68 2.07 0.48 -4.82
N GLY A 69 3.02 0.87 -5.66
CA GLY A 69 4.00 1.88 -5.33
C GLY A 69 3.47 3.28 -5.64
N THR A 70 3.84 4.25 -4.82
CA THR A 70 3.74 5.67 -5.14
C THR A 70 5.10 6.31 -4.97
N SER A 71 5.42 7.28 -5.82
CA SER A 71 6.63 8.09 -5.68
C SER A 71 6.61 8.83 -4.34
N GLY A 72 7.70 8.74 -3.58
CA GLY A 72 7.94 9.56 -2.39
C GLY A 72 8.62 10.88 -2.75
N ASP A 73 9.63 11.27 -1.98
CA ASP A 73 10.42 12.52 -2.15
C ASP A 73 11.55 12.41 -3.19
N GLY A 74 11.60 11.31 -3.95
CA GLY A 74 12.65 10.99 -4.93
C GLY A 74 13.72 10.04 -4.38
N PHE A 75 13.97 10.04 -3.07
CA PHE A 75 14.90 9.12 -2.40
C PHE A 75 14.18 7.90 -1.83
N LYS A 76 12.91 8.07 -1.44
CA LYS A 76 12.06 7.01 -0.94
C LYS A 76 10.94 6.64 -1.90
N ILE A 77 10.57 5.37 -1.90
CA ILE A 77 9.30 4.86 -2.45
C ILE A 77 8.37 4.57 -1.28
N VAL A 78 7.09 4.85 -1.45
CA VAL A 78 6.05 4.39 -0.51
C VAL A 78 5.29 3.25 -1.18
N GLY A 79 5.33 2.06 -0.58
CA GLY A 79 4.50 0.93 -0.97
C GLY A 79 3.25 0.87 -0.12
N VAL A 80 2.10 0.72 -0.77
CA VAL A 80 0.81 0.48 -0.12
C VAL A 80 0.42 -0.97 -0.35
N PHE A 81 0.25 -1.73 0.72
CA PHE A 81 -0.06 -3.15 0.72
C PHE A 81 -1.45 -3.38 1.30
N SER A 82 -2.18 -4.33 0.71
CA SER A 82 -3.21 -5.10 1.41
C SER A 82 -2.69 -6.51 1.56
N THR A 83 -2.74 -7.02 2.79
CA THR A 83 -2.27 -8.36 3.14
C THR A 83 -3.39 -9.11 3.85
N ALA A 84 -3.26 -10.43 3.94
CA ALA A 84 -4.17 -11.26 4.72
C ALA A 84 -4.22 -10.86 6.22
N ASP A 85 -3.18 -10.21 6.73
CA ASP A 85 -3.11 -9.67 8.09
C ASP A 85 -2.17 -8.45 8.16
N ASN A 86 -2.74 -7.25 7.98
CA ASN A 86 -1.99 -6.00 7.95
C ASN A 86 -1.30 -5.69 9.29
N GLN A 87 -1.88 -6.12 10.41
CA GLN A 87 -1.32 -5.85 11.73
C GLN A 87 -0.07 -6.70 11.96
N LYS A 88 -0.17 -8.02 11.73
CA LYS A 88 0.96 -8.93 11.85
C LYS A 88 2.08 -8.58 10.87
N ALA A 89 1.72 -8.16 9.65
CA ALA A 89 2.69 -7.68 8.66
C ALA A 89 3.46 -6.45 9.16
N ALA A 90 2.77 -5.47 9.76
CA ALA A 90 3.40 -4.28 10.33
C ALA A 90 4.36 -4.62 11.47
N GLU A 91 3.94 -5.49 12.40
CA GLU A 91 4.77 -5.94 13.52
C GLU A 91 6.06 -6.62 13.05
N LEU A 92 5.94 -7.49 12.05
CA LEU A 92 7.05 -8.24 11.49
C LEU A 92 8.05 -7.32 10.75
N ILE A 93 7.55 -6.40 9.92
CA ILE A 93 8.39 -5.45 9.19
C ILE A 93 9.12 -4.52 10.17
N ASN A 94 8.43 -4.00 11.19
CA ASN A 94 9.06 -3.11 12.17
C ASN A 94 10.17 -3.81 12.96
N LYS A 95 10.04 -5.12 13.22
CA LYS A 95 11.05 -5.93 13.91
C LYS A 95 12.34 -6.10 13.08
N ASP A 96 12.21 -6.25 11.76
CA ASP A 96 13.33 -6.51 10.84
C ASP A 96 13.75 -5.26 10.02
N SER A 97 13.13 -4.11 10.28
CA SER A 97 13.31 -2.81 9.59
C SER A 97 14.78 -2.47 9.28
N GLY A 98 15.64 -2.56 10.29
CA GLY A 98 17.08 -2.28 10.15
C GLY A 98 17.83 -3.23 9.19
N ALA A 99 17.38 -4.48 9.03
CA ALA A 99 17.97 -5.44 8.11
C ALA A 99 17.39 -5.33 6.68
N LEU A 100 16.20 -4.75 6.55
CA LEU A 100 15.45 -4.66 5.30
C LEU A 100 15.63 -3.31 4.59
N GLY A 101 16.18 -2.29 5.27
CA GLY A 101 16.32 -0.95 4.72
C GLY A 101 14.97 -0.24 4.55
N VAL A 102 14.02 -0.56 5.43
CA VAL A 102 12.63 -0.06 5.47
C VAL A 102 12.25 0.39 6.87
#